data_AF-A0A066ZA79-F1
#
_entry.id   AF-A0A066ZA79-F1
#
_cell.length_a   1.000
_cell.length_b   1.000
_cell.length_c   1.000
_cell.angle_alpha   90.00
_cell.angle_beta   90.00
_cell.angle_gamma   90.00
#
_symmetry.space_group_name_H-M   'P 1'
#
loop_
_entity.id
_entity.type
_entity.pdbx_description
1 polymer ?
#
loop_
_entity_poly.entity_id
_entity_poly.type
_entity_poly.pdbx_seq_one_letter_code
_entity_poly.pdbx_strand_id
1 'polypeptide(L)'
;MGLGWLLAGRRPGVRVVSVEREAERVAAVRELFAEVADLEVVHGDWTEIRRHGPFDLLVLDGGGNGKRSVPADPDLLLNPGGTLVVDDLTPLTAWPPTHQGRPDTGRTVWYDHPSLLTTEVRLAPDFATLLATRRP
;
A
#
# COMPACT_ATOMS: atom_id res chain seq x y z
N MET A 1 -9.32 -4.20 -0.99
CA MET A 1 -9.89 -3.14 -1.88
C MET A 1 -10.56 -2.06 -1.04
N GLY A 2 -9.74 -1.16 -0.50
CA GLY A 2 -10.18 0.07 0.18
C GLY A 2 -10.19 1.32 -0.71
N LEU A 3 -10.27 1.22 -2.05
CA LEU A 3 -10.04 2.34 -2.97
C LEU A 3 -10.90 3.60 -2.71
N GLY A 4 -12.13 3.46 -2.23
CA GLY A 4 -13.09 4.57 -2.11
C GLY A 4 -12.62 5.74 -1.24
N TRP A 5 -11.88 5.47 -0.15
CA TRP A 5 -11.38 6.54 0.72
C TRP A 5 -10.29 7.38 0.05
N LEU A 6 -9.44 6.76 -0.78
CA LEU A 6 -8.45 7.49 -1.58
C LEU A 6 -9.16 8.42 -2.57
N LEU A 7 -10.23 7.94 -3.21
CA LEU A 7 -10.99 8.76 -4.14
C LEU A 7 -11.70 9.92 -3.45
N ALA A 8 -12.22 9.71 -2.24
CA ALA A 8 -12.89 10.74 -1.46
C ALA A 8 -11.92 11.76 -0.85
N GLY A 9 -10.71 11.33 -0.47
CA GLY A 9 -9.70 12.18 0.18
C GLY A 9 -8.76 12.92 -0.76
N ARG A 10 -8.76 12.59 -2.06
CA ARG A 10 -7.84 13.21 -3.03
C ARG A 10 -8.23 14.64 -3.37
N ARG A 11 -7.23 15.46 -3.70
CA ARG A 11 -7.45 16.79 -4.28
C ARG A 11 -7.93 16.66 -5.74
N PRO A 12 -8.67 17.64 -6.27
CA PRO A 12 -9.00 17.69 -7.70
C PRO A 12 -7.75 17.57 -8.59
N GLY A 13 -7.82 16.77 -9.65
CA GLY A 13 -6.72 16.53 -10.59
C GLY A 13 -5.68 15.50 -10.14
N VAL A 14 -5.82 14.90 -8.95
CA VAL A 14 -4.98 13.78 -8.52
C VAL A 14 -5.44 12.50 -9.22
N ARG A 15 -4.53 11.88 -9.98
CA ARG A 15 -4.72 10.56 -10.59
C ARG A 15 -4.58 9.46 -9.55
N VAL A 16 -5.47 8.48 -9.59
CA VAL A 16 -5.43 7.28 -8.76
C VAL A 16 -5.34 6.06 -9.65
N VAL A 17 -4.41 5.17 -9.35
CA VAL A 17 -4.25 3.88 -10.03
C VAL A 17 -4.43 2.77 -9.00
N SER A 18 -5.24 1.78 -9.33
CA SER A 18 -5.44 0.58 -8.52
C SER A 18 -5.22 -0.66 -9.36
N VAL A 19 -4.52 -1.65 -8.83
CA VAL A 19 -4.32 -2.95 -9.49
C VAL A 19 -5.08 -4.02 -8.70
N GLU A 20 -5.91 -4.78 -9.40
CA GLU A 20 -6.69 -5.88 -8.83
C GLU A 20 -6.57 -7.10 -9.73
N ARG A 21 -6.39 -8.27 -9.11
CA ARG A 21 -6.18 -9.54 -9.79
C ARG A 21 -7.50 -10.17 -10.20
N GLU A 22 -8.55 -9.97 -9.41
CA GLU A 22 -9.83 -10.63 -9.64
C GLU A 22 -10.68 -9.85 -10.65
N ALA A 23 -10.89 -10.42 -11.83
CA ALA A 23 -11.59 -9.79 -12.95
C ALA A 23 -12.98 -9.26 -12.58
N GLU A 24 -13.75 -10.01 -11.77
CA GLU A 24 -15.08 -9.61 -11.31
C GLU A 24 -15.03 -8.34 -10.46
N ARG A 25 -14.02 -8.22 -9.59
CA ARG A 25 -13.83 -7.00 -8.77
C ARG A 25 -13.42 -5.83 -9.62
N VAL A 26 -12.56 -6.04 -10.62
CA VAL A 26 -12.19 -4.98 -11.57
C VAL A 26 -13.42 -4.46 -12.31
N ALA A 27 -14.26 -5.36 -12.82
CA ALA A 27 -15.49 -5.00 -13.52
C ALA A 27 -16.42 -4.18 -12.61
N ALA A 28 -16.66 -4.66 -11.39
CA ALA A 28 -17.51 -3.97 -10.41
C ALA A 28 -16.99 -2.57 -10.04
N VAL A 29 -15.67 -2.42 -9.83
CA VAL A 29 -15.08 -1.11 -9.51
C VAL A 29 -15.15 -0.15 -10.70
N ARG A 30 -14.90 -0.64 -11.93
CA ARG A 30 -15.02 0.19 -13.14
C ARG A 30 -16.45 0.64 -13.39
N GLU A 31 -17.43 -0.21 -13.14
CA GLU A 31 -18.84 0.15 -13.22
C GLU A 31 -19.20 1.19 -12.15
N LEU A 32 -18.86 0.93 -10.89
CA LEU A 32 -19.18 1.81 -9.76
C LEU A 32 -18.58 3.22 -9.91
N PHE A 33 -17.40 3.32 -10.53
CA PHE A 33 -16.66 4.57 -10.68
C PHE A 33 -16.51 4.99 -12.15
N ALA A 34 -17.44 4.62 -13.02
CA ALA A 34 -17.39 4.90 -14.46
C ALA A 34 -17.21 6.40 -14.80
N GLU A 35 -17.78 7.28 -13.97
CA GLU A 35 -17.73 8.74 -14.14
C GLU A 35 -16.49 9.40 -13.52
N VAL A 36 -15.58 8.61 -12.93
CA VAL A 36 -14.38 9.13 -12.25
C VAL A 36 -13.18 9.11 -13.21
N ALA A 37 -13.04 10.17 -14.01
CA ALA A 37 -12.03 10.26 -15.07
C ALA A 37 -10.57 10.06 -14.61
N ASP A 38 -10.23 10.46 -13.38
CA ASP A 38 -8.87 10.35 -12.83
C ASP A 38 -8.58 9.00 -12.16
N LEU A 39 -9.46 8.01 -12.28
CA LEU A 39 -9.25 6.66 -11.77
C LEU A 39 -8.91 5.69 -12.90
N GLU A 40 -7.79 4.99 -12.76
CA GLU A 40 -7.45 3.83 -13.57
C GLU A 40 -7.47 2.55 -12.72
N VAL A 41 -8.27 1.56 -13.14
CA VAL A 41 -8.31 0.23 -12.53
C VAL A 41 -7.66 -0.75 -13.50
N VAL A 42 -6.51 -1.31 -13.13
CA VAL A 42 -5.74 -2.27 -13.92
C VAL A 42 -6.10 -3.68 -13.45
N HIS A 43 -6.47 -4.55 -14.39
CA HIS A 43 -6.63 -5.97 -14.13
C HIS A 43 -5.28 -6.68 -14.31
N GLY A 44 -4.72 -7.23 -13.24
CA GLY A 44 -3.44 -7.94 -13.31
C GLY A 44 -2.81 -8.24 -11.97
N ASP A 45 -1.58 -8.74 -12.02
CA ASP A 45 -0.74 -8.89 -10.83
C ASP A 45 -0.30 -7.52 -10.31
N TRP A 46 -0.12 -7.40 -8.99
CA TRP A 46 0.25 -6.15 -8.33
C TRP A 46 1.49 -5.47 -8.94
N THR A 47 2.41 -6.24 -9.51
CA THR A 47 3.62 -5.72 -10.16
C THR A 47 3.35 -4.79 -11.33
N GLU A 48 2.16 -4.83 -11.94
CA GLU A 48 1.74 -3.91 -13.01
C GLU A 48 1.73 -2.45 -12.55
N ILE A 49 1.60 -2.19 -11.23
CA ILE A 49 1.67 -0.84 -10.65
C ILE A 49 2.98 -0.12 -10.99
N ARG A 50 4.06 -0.88 -11.26
CA ARG A 50 5.38 -0.33 -11.62
C ARG A 50 5.37 0.50 -12.90
N ARG A 51 4.41 0.26 -13.80
CA ARG A 51 4.27 1.03 -15.05
C ARG A 51 3.72 2.44 -14.84
N HIS A 52 3.15 2.71 -13.66
CA HIS A 52 2.44 3.94 -13.34
C HIS A 52 3.14 4.79 -12.28
N GLY A 53 4.19 4.26 -11.64
CA GLY A 53 5.00 5.01 -10.68
C GLY A 53 6.04 5.93 -11.33
N PRO A 54 6.81 6.67 -10.53
CA PRO A 54 6.76 6.73 -9.05
C PRO A 54 5.53 7.48 -8.51
N PHE A 55 5.16 7.20 -7.26
CA PHE A 55 3.97 7.72 -6.58
C PHE A 55 4.32 8.66 -5.42
N ASP A 56 3.43 9.62 -5.16
CA ASP A 56 3.47 10.44 -3.93
C ASP A 56 2.82 9.73 -2.74
N LEU A 57 1.90 8.81 -3.01
CA LEU A 57 1.25 7.94 -2.04
C LEU A 57 1.06 6.54 -2.66
N LEU A 58 1.60 5.51 -2.01
CA LEU A 58 1.43 4.10 -2.38
C LEU A 58 0.79 3.34 -1.21
N VAL A 59 -0.33 2.67 -1.46
CA VAL A 59 -1.03 1.85 -0.46
C VAL A 59 -0.91 0.38 -0.83
N LEU A 60 -0.36 -0.43 0.07
CA LEU A 60 -0.10 -1.85 -0.10
C LEU A 60 -1.08 -2.69 0.75
N ASP A 61 -2.30 -2.82 0.23
CA ASP A 61 -3.42 -3.63 0.78
C ASP A 61 -3.52 -5.04 0.11
N GLY A 62 -2.52 -5.42 -0.69
CA GLY A 62 -2.57 -6.62 -1.53
C GLY A 62 -1.20 -7.26 -1.72
N GLY A 63 -0.75 -7.36 -2.97
CA GLY A 63 0.63 -7.72 -3.28
C GLY A 63 1.62 -6.60 -2.98
N GLY A 64 2.92 -6.91 -2.93
CA GLY A 64 3.97 -5.97 -2.62
C GLY A 64 4.13 -5.63 -1.13
N ASN A 65 3.26 -6.13 -0.24
CA ASN A 65 3.22 -5.73 1.17
C ASN A 65 4.26 -6.41 2.10
N GLY A 66 5.10 -7.32 1.57
CA GLY A 66 6.11 -8.03 2.36
C GLY A 66 5.57 -9.18 3.24
N LYS A 67 4.25 -9.25 3.50
CA LYS A 67 3.63 -10.28 4.35
C LYS A 67 3.41 -11.60 3.62
N ARG A 68 2.94 -11.52 2.37
CA ARG A 68 2.58 -12.68 1.53
C ARG A 68 3.24 -12.67 0.15
N SER A 69 4.03 -11.64 -0.13
CA SER A 69 4.66 -11.41 -1.43
C SER A 69 5.96 -10.64 -1.22
N VAL A 70 6.84 -10.67 -2.23
CA VAL A 70 8.05 -9.86 -2.24
C VAL A 70 7.67 -8.40 -2.00
N PRO A 71 8.33 -7.69 -1.05
CA PRO A 71 8.04 -6.29 -0.79
C PRO A 71 8.26 -5.45 -2.05
N ALA A 72 7.37 -4.50 -2.27
CA ALA A 72 7.53 -3.48 -3.30
C ALA A 72 8.80 -2.66 -3.02
N ASP A 73 9.54 -2.30 -4.06
CA ASP A 73 10.75 -1.50 -3.94
C ASP A 73 10.36 -0.01 -3.82
N PRO A 74 10.56 0.63 -2.65
CA PRO A 74 10.20 2.03 -2.45
C PRO A 74 11.04 2.99 -3.30
N ASP A 75 12.29 2.64 -3.62
CA ASP A 75 13.17 3.51 -4.39
C ASP A 75 12.78 3.58 -5.87
N LEU A 76 12.14 2.53 -6.37
CA LEU A 76 11.55 2.51 -7.71
C LEU A 76 10.14 3.13 -7.74
N LEU A 77 9.37 2.97 -6.67
CA LEU A 77 7.92 3.23 -6.71
C LEU A 77 7.49 4.51 -6.01
N LEU A 78 8.33 5.17 -5.21
CA LEU A 78 7.97 6.42 -4.55
C LEU A 78 8.82 7.57 -5.06
N ASN A 79 8.21 8.74 -5.21
CA ASN A 79 8.96 9.98 -5.30
C ASN A 79 9.73 10.21 -3.98
N PRO A 80 10.87 10.90 -3.98
CA PRO A 80 11.47 11.38 -2.74
C PRO A 80 10.43 12.20 -1.94
N GLY A 81 10.29 11.91 -0.63
CA GLY A 81 9.23 12.46 0.21
C GLY A 81 7.85 11.80 0.05
N GLY A 82 7.70 10.85 -0.87
CA GLY A 82 6.48 10.07 -1.06
C GLY A 82 6.17 9.16 0.13
N THR A 83 4.90 8.84 0.32
CA THR A 83 4.41 8.05 1.47
C THR A 83 3.99 6.65 1.05
N LEU A 84 4.40 5.65 1.82
CA LEU A 84 3.96 4.28 1.77
C LEU A 84 2.99 4.00 2.92
N VAL A 85 1.92 3.27 2.63
CA VAL A 85 1.03 2.70 3.64
C VAL A 85 1.02 1.19 3.47
N VAL A 86 1.33 0.45 4.52
CA VAL A 86 1.19 -1.01 4.54
C VAL A 86 0.09 -1.34 5.53
N ASP A 87 -1.03 -1.83 5.04
CA ASP A 87 -2.23 -2.08 5.86
C ASP A 87 -2.28 -3.52 6.38
N ASP A 88 -3.32 -3.88 7.13
CA ASP A 88 -3.61 -5.25 7.56
C ASP A 88 -2.51 -5.86 8.46
N LEU A 89 -1.99 -5.11 9.44
CA LEU A 89 -1.08 -5.64 10.47
C LEU A 89 -1.80 -5.82 11.81
N THR A 90 -1.40 -6.85 12.56
CA THR A 90 -1.70 -6.95 13.99
C THR A 90 -0.73 -6.06 14.78
N PRO A 91 -1.16 -5.23 15.74
CA PRO A 91 -0.29 -4.25 16.41
C PRO A 91 1.00 -4.82 16.99
N LEU A 92 2.09 -4.05 16.91
CA LEU A 92 3.38 -4.37 17.51
C LEU A 92 3.28 -4.26 19.03
N THR A 93 3.44 -5.36 19.73
CA THR A 93 3.33 -5.41 21.20
C THR A 93 4.67 -5.58 21.92
N ALA A 94 5.72 -5.99 21.21
CA ALA A 94 7.06 -6.19 21.76
C ALA A 94 8.13 -6.07 20.67
N TRP A 95 9.39 -5.91 21.10
CA TRP A 95 10.56 -5.94 20.23
C TRP A 95 11.46 -7.13 20.60
N PRO A 96 12.00 -7.90 19.63
CA PRO A 96 11.83 -7.75 18.18
C PRO A 96 10.40 -8.10 17.70
N PRO A 97 9.98 -7.61 16.52
CA PRO A 97 8.64 -7.90 15.99
C PRO A 97 8.42 -9.39 15.74
N THR A 98 7.30 -9.91 16.25
CA THR A 98 6.86 -11.30 16.00
C THR A 98 5.41 -11.37 15.55
N HIS A 99 5.10 -12.29 14.65
CA HIS A 99 3.75 -12.62 14.22
C HIS A 99 3.57 -14.14 14.24
N GLN A 100 2.52 -14.62 14.92
CA GLN A 100 2.24 -16.05 15.10
C GLN A 100 3.46 -16.87 15.61
N GLY A 101 4.19 -16.31 16.58
CA GLY A 101 5.35 -16.96 17.20
C GLY A 101 6.61 -17.04 16.34
N ARG A 102 6.64 -16.36 15.18
CA ARG A 102 7.81 -16.26 14.29
C ARG A 102 8.22 -14.81 14.12
N PRO A 103 9.47 -14.52 13.70
CA PRO A 103 9.88 -13.17 13.32
C PRO A 103 8.92 -12.58 12.28
N ASP A 104 8.45 -11.36 12.52
CA ASP A 104 7.53 -10.68 11.62
C ASP A 104 8.31 -10.00 10.49
N THR A 105 8.70 -10.79 9.50
CA THR A 105 9.47 -10.30 8.34
C THR A 105 8.67 -9.32 7.49
N GLY A 106 7.35 -9.48 7.44
CA GLY A 106 6.46 -8.62 6.66
C GLY A 106 6.38 -7.19 7.20
N ARG A 107 6.55 -7.00 8.51
CA ARG A 107 6.74 -5.70 9.15
C ARG A 107 8.19 -5.24 9.11
N THR A 108 9.11 -6.12 9.50
CA THR A 108 10.53 -5.78 9.74
C THR A 108 11.20 -5.25 8.47
N VAL A 109 10.84 -5.77 7.30
CA VAL A 109 11.40 -5.29 6.01
C VAL A 109 11.16 -3.80 5.74
N TRP A 110 10.08 -3.23 6.27
CA TRP A 110 9.78 -1.80 6.12
C TRP A 110 10.47 -0.94 7.18
N TYR A 111 10.71 -1.46 8.39
CA TYR A 111 11.50 -0.77 9.41
C TYR A 111 12.97 -0.69 9.04
N ASP A 112 13.51 -1.77 8.47
CA ASP A 112 14.93 -1.89 8.14
C ASP A 112 15.28 -1.26 6.78
N HIS A 113 14.28 -0.82 6.00
CA HIS A 113 14.53 -0.26 4.67
C HIS A 113 15.31 1.07 4.76
N PRO A 114 16.51 1.19 4.15
CA PRO A 114 17.41 2.33 4.37
C PRO A 114 16.82 3.66 3.89
N SER A 115 16.03 3.62 2.82
CA SER A 115 15.41 4.80 2.20
C SER A 115 14.10 5.25 2.86
N LEU A 116 13.62 4.54 3.90
CA LEU A 116 12.36 4.87 4.55
C LEU A 116 12.56 5.45 5.96
N LEU A 117 11.62 6.28 6.36
CA LEU A 117 11.34 6.65 7.74
C LEU A 117 9.98 6.05 8.11
N THR A 118 9.98 4.98 8.89
CA THR A 118 8.80 4.14 9.12
C THR A 118 8.30 4.25 10.55
N THR A 119 6.99 4.38 10.72
CA THR A 119 6.29 4.32 12.00
C THR A 119 5.05 3.44 11.89
N GLU A 120 4.54 2.95 13.02
CA GLU A 120 3.29 2.22 13.09
C GLU A 120 2.22 3.07 13.76
N VAL A 121 1.00 3.00 13.23
CA VAL A 121 -0.19 3.57 13.83
C VAL A 121 -1.14 2.44 14.17
N ARG A 122 -1.43 2.28 15.47
CA ARG A 122 -2.47 1.38 15.95
C ARG A 122 -3.83 2.03 15.71
N LEU A 123 -4.65 1.35 14.92
CA LEU A 123 -5.98 1.83 14.53
C LEU A 123 -7.09 1.20 15.39
N ALA A 124 -6.87 -0.03 15.86
CA ALA A 124 -7.76 -0.76 16.75
C ALA A 124 -6.95 -1.69 17.69
N PRO A 125 -7.57 -2.33 18.70
CA PRO A 125 -6.88 -3.28 19.55
C PRO A 125 -6.17 -4.42 18.79
N ASP A 126 -6.69 -4.83 17.64
CA ASP A 126 -6.20 -5.91 16.80
C ASP A 126 -5.73 -5.46 15.41
N PHE A 127 -5.74 -4.16 15.13
CA PHE A 127 -5.44 -3.60 13.82
C PHE A 127 -4.44 -2.44 13.88
N ALA A 128 -3.44 -2.48 13.00
CA ALA A 128 -2.44 -1.44 12.83
C ALA A 128 -2.03 -1.32 11.35
N THR A 129 -1.50 -0.15 11.01
CA THR A 129 -0.95 0.16 9.70
C THR A 129 0.46 0.74 9.85
N LEU A 130 1.35 0.43 8.92
CA LEU A 130 2.64 1.12 8.83
C LEU A 130 2.50 2.32 7.91
N LEU A 131 3.05 3.45 8.35
CA LEU A 131 3.26 4.62 7.53
C LEU A 131 4.76 4.81 7.36
N ALA A 132 5.22 4.93 6.12
CA ALA A 132 6.61 5.24 5.85
C ALA A 132 6.74 6.39 4.86
N THR A 133 7.72 7.25 5.07
CA THR A 133 8.06 8.32 4.12
C THR A 133 9.41 8.00 3.49
N ARG A 134 9.49 8.07 2.15
CA ARG A 134 10.76 7.96 1.43
C ARG A 134 11.60 9.19 1.73
N ARG A 135 12.86 8.96 2.08
CA ARG A 135 13.85 10.04 2.31
C ARG A 135 14.02 10.90 1.04
N PRO A 136 14.36 12.20 1.19
CA PRO A 136 14.64 13.10 0.06
C PRO A 136 15.79 12.64 -0.82
#